data_AF-A0A7X8WC96-F1
#
_entry.id   AF-A0A7X8WC96-F1
#
_cell.length_a   1.000
_cell.length_b   1.000
_cell.length_c   1.000
_cell.angle_alpha   90.00
_cell.angle_beta   90.00
_cell.angle_gamma   90.00
#
_symmetry.space_group_name_H-M   'P 1'
#
loop_
_entity.id
_entity.type
_entity.pdbx_description
1 polymer ?
#
loop_
_entity_poly.entity_id
_entity_poly.type
_entity_poly.pdbx_seq_one_letter_code
_entity_poly.pdbx_strand_id
1 'polypeptide(L)'
;MKFKIYLPVLAFGLMTTSCNSQKNTVYTSGIHLDNLDTTALAGTDFYQYACGGWMKNNPLTDEYSRFGSFDLLAENNREQLHELITGLAKEPHESGSIAQKVGDLYNAAMNEEKLNAEGVEPIRADLEKLAQITDRQGIYTTLAEMQKRGIFPYFYLIVGADDMNSSMNIAQTYQGGLGMGERDYYLEEEESIKTIRAAYEEHISKMFQLAGFSEDEAIKAQKAVMDIEMTLAKVSRSRVELRDPYANYNKFSIDVIKEDYSPFDWDSFLATIGLSSIQEINVGQPEVIKTVCQLIHTEPLDKQIAYLQWNLINAAANYLSDDFVNQNFAFYGETMSGTKELQPRWKRAVSSVNGALGEAVGQMYVEKYFPEAAKKRMLELVGNLQEALGERIQGLVWMSEDTKKKALEKLETFHVKIGYPDKWKDYSSLTILDDSYWANIKRASEWEHAEMIAKAGNPVDPDEWFMNPQTVNAYYNPTTNEICFPAGILQYPFFDMNADDAFNYGAIGVV
;
A
#
# COMPACT_ATOMS: atom_id res chain seq x y z
N MET A 1 -67.70 75.03 24.79
CA MET A 1 -68.03 74.96 26.23
C MET A 1 -67.53 73.60 26.75
N LYS A 2 -66.52 73.58 27.64
CA LYS A 2 -66.12 72.46 28.56
C LYS A 2 -65.64 71.15 27.88
N PHE A 3 -64.55 70.46 28.24
CA PHE A 3 -63.49 70.53 29.24
C PHE A 3 -62.30 69.66 28.71
N LYS A 4 -61.05 69.98 29.06
CA LYS A 4 -59.86 69.13 28.85
C LYS A 4 -59.88 67.90 29.78
N ILE A 5 -59.21 66.79 29.42
CA ILE A 5 -58.27 66.01 30.26
C ILE A 5 -57.51 64.93 29.43
N TYR A 6 -56.17 65.05 29.53
CA TYR A 6 -54.99 64.17 29.41
C TYR A 6 -54.95 62.75 28.74
N LEU A 7 -53.87 62.62 27.92
CA LEU A 7 -53.03 61.48 27.41
C LEU A 7 -52.90 60.20 28.29
N PRO A 8 -52.19 59.12 27.84
CA PRO A 8 -51.92 58.53 26.50
C PRO A 8 -52.08 56.99 26.50
N VAL A 9 -51.98 56.26 25.36
CA VAL A 9 -51.32 54.93 25.23
C VAL A 9 -51.12 54.55 23.74
N LEU A 10 -49.93 53.98 23.51
CA LEU A 10 -49.26 53.40 22.34
C LEU A 10 -50.04 52.49 21.36
N ALA A 11 -49.37 52.34 20.20
CA ALA A 11 -49.20 51.15 19.33
C ALA A 11 -49.88 51.30 17.95
N PHE A 12 -49.29 50.95 16.80
CA PHE A 12 -48.28 49.94 16.47
C PHE A 12 -47.58 50.37 15.16
N GLY A 13 -46.25 50.37 15.12
CA GLY A 13 -45.47 50.48 13.88
C GLY A 13 -44.99 49.09 13.47
N LEU A 14 -45.50 48.57 12.35
CA LEU A 14 -45.01 47.35 11.71
C LEU A 14 -43.62 47.61 11.11
N MET A 15 -42.57 47.12 11.77
CA MET A 15 -41.28 46.89 11.11
C MET A 15 -41.27 45.48 10.53
N THR A 16 -41.09 45.39 9.23
CA THR A 16 -40.81 44.16 8.50
C THR A 16 -39.42 43.65 8.87
N THR A 17 -39.33 42.69 9.78
CA THR A 17 -38.13 41.87 9.95
C THR A 17 -38.05 40.88 8.79
N SER A 18 -37.13 41.13 7.88
CA SER A 18 -36.68 40.14 6.90
C SER A 18 -35.96 39.02 7.66
N CYS A 19 -36.68 37.96 8.01
CA CYS A 19 -36.09 36.72 8.48
C CYS A 19 -35.25 36.15 7.33
N ASN A 20 -33.93 36.30 7.44
CA ASN A 20 -32.98 35.48 6.73
C ASN A 20 -33.10 34.07 7.32
N SER A 21 -33.98 33.24 6.77
CA SER A 21 -34.07 31.84 7.16
C SER A 21 -32.75 31.18 6.73
N GLN A 22 -31.84 30.98 7.69
CA GLN A 22 -30.91 29.87 7.60
C GLN A 22 -31.77 28.65 7.25
N LYS A 23 -31.54 28.06 6.06
CA LYS A 23 -32.03 26.72 5.80
C LYS A 23 -31.45 25.86 6.91
N ASN A 24 -32.27 25.42 7.86
CA ASN A 24 -31.87 24.37 8.77
C ASN A 24 -31.57 23.16 7.88
N THR A 25 -30.28 22.87 7.68
CA THR A 25 -29.84 21.65 7.04
C THR A 25 -30.38 20.51 7.90
N VAL A 26 -31.31 19.73 7.35
CA VAL A 26 -31.83 18.55 8.02
C VAL A 26 -30.78 17.46 7.85
N TYR A 27 -29.98 17.22 8.89
CA TYR A 27 -29.01 16.13 8.89
C TYR A 27 -29.71 14.78 8.98
N THR A 28 -29.18 13.77 8.29
CA THR A 28 -29.57 12.38 8.45
C THR A 28 -28.85 11.76 9.64
N SER A 29 -29.29 10.60 10.13
CA SER A 29 -28.56 9.89 11.18
C SER A 29 -27.22 9.32 10.73
N GLY A 30 -26.95 9.23 9.42
CA GLY A 30 -25.85 8.44 8.84
C GLY A 30 -25.98 6.91 9.01
N ILE A 31 -26.79 6.47 9.97
CA ILE A 31 -27.08 5.05 10.23
C ILE A 31 -28.24 4.57 9.36
N HIS A 32 -27.94 3.52 8.58
CA HIS A 32 -28.90 2.75 7.80
C HIS A 32 -29.57 1.70 8.70
N LEU A 33 -30.83 1.93 9.09
CA LEU A 33 -31.55 1.07 10.05
C LEU A 33 -31.79 -0.36 9.54
N ASP A 34 -31.78 -0.55 8.23
CA ASP A 34 -31.87 -1.84 7.54
C ASP A 34 -30.58 -2.68 7.67
N ASN A 35 -29.47 -2.08 8.11
CA ASN A 35 -28.25 -2.83 8.45
C ASN A 35 -28.34 -3.52 9.82
N LEU A 36 -29.24 -3.08 10.70
CA LEU A 36 -29.41 -3.64 12.03
C LEU A 36 -30.13 -4.99 12.00
N ASP A 37 -29.72 -5.91 12.87
CA ASP A 37 -30.51 -7.09 13.23
C ASP A 37 -31.10 -6.90 14.62
N THR A 38 -32.33 -6.38 14.67
CA THR A 38 -33.04 -6.12 15.93
C THR A 38 -33.52 -7.39 16.63
N THR A 39 -33.26 -8.59 16.08
CA THR A 39 -33.52 -9.85 16.78
C THR A 39 -32.38 -10.22 17.73
N ALA A 40 -31.17 -9.69 17.49
CA ALA A 40 -30.06 -9.76 18.42
C ALA A 40 -30.17 -8.66 19.48
N LEU A 41 -29.80 -8.98 20.72
CA LEU A 41 -29.76 -8.00 21.80
C LEU A 41 -28.43 -7.25 21.76
N ALA A 42 -28.48 -5.92 21.64
CA ALA A 42 -27.30 -5.05 21.60
C ALA A 42 -26.34 -5.24 22.78
N GLY A 43 -26.86 -5.57 23.98
CA GLY A 43 -26.04 -5.83 25.17
C GLY A 43 -25.40 -7.23 25.23
N THR A 44 -25.73 -8.13 24.30
CA THR A 44 -25.20 -9.50 24.23
C THR A 44 -24.22 -9.65 23.07
N ASP A 45 -24.63 -9.21 21.89
CA ASP A 45 -23.78 -9.21 20.69
C ASP A 45 -24.05 -7.93 19.91
N PHE A 46 -23.25 -6.90 20.20
CA PHE A 46 -23.38 -5.61 19.54
C PHE A 46 -23.03 -5.68 18.05
N TYR A 47 -22.12 -6.59 17.66
CA TYR A 47 -21.74 -6.77 16.25
C TYR A 47 -22.90 -7.38 15.45
N GLN A 48 -23.52 -8.44 15.95
CA GLN A 48 -24.71 -8.99 15.30
C GLN A 48 -25.86 -7.98 15.29
N TYR A 49 -26.12 -7.26 16.38
CA TYR A 49 -27.15 -6.22 16.42
C TYR A 49 -26.90 -5.11 15.39
N ALA A 50 -25.67 -4.60 15.31
CA ALA A 50 -25.32 -3.48 14.45
C ALA A 50 -25.16 -3.86 12.97
N CYS A 51 -24.68 -5.06 12.67
CA CYS A 51 -24.25 -5.46 11.34
C CYS A 51 -25.06 -6.63 10.74
N GLY A 52 -25.88 -7.32 11.54
CA GLY A 52 -26.52 -8.58 11.13
C GLY A 52 -27.45 -8.45 9.93
N GLY A 53 -28.16 -7.32 9.81
CA GLY A 53 -28.96 -6.99 8.63
C GLY A 53 -28.09 -6.78 7.40
N TRP A 54 -26.98 -6.03 7.55
CA TRP A 54 -26.03 -5.80 6.45
C TRP A 54 -25.38 -7.10 5.98
N MET A 55 -24.87 -7.94 6.89
CA MET A 55 -24.25 -9.22 6.56
C MET A 55 -25.21 -10.15 5.82
N LYS A 56 -26.48 -10.16 6.20
CA LYS A 56 -27.52 -10.93 5.52
C LYS A 56 -27.80 -10.44 4.10
N ASN A 57 -27.75 -9.12 3.89
CA ASN A 57 -28.05 -8.48 2.60
C ASN A 57 -26.82 -8.38 1.67
N ASN A 58 -25.62 -8.57 2.20
CA ASN A 58 -24.35 -8.48 1.47
C ASN A 58 -23.55 -9.78 1.65
N PRO A 59 -24.03 -10.90 1.09
CA PRO A 59 -23.26 -12.14 1.11
C PRO A 59 -21.93 -11.94 0.39
N LEU A 60 -20.87 -12.58 0.89
CA LEU A 60 -19.56 -12.58 0.25
C LEU A 60 -19.69 -13.12 -1.18
N THR A 61 -19.28 -12.32 -2.17
CA THR A 61 -19.20 -12.77 -3.55
C THR A 61 -17.91 -13.55 -3.77
N ASP A 62 -17.89 -14.37 -4.81
CA ASP A 62 -16.79 -15.29 -5.08
C ASP A 62 -15.46 -14.57 -5.43
N GLU A 63 -15.53 -13.28 -5.82
CA GLU A 63 -14.36 -12.44 -6.10
C GLU A 63 -13.66 -11.84 -4.85
N TYR A 64 -14.16 -12.08 -3.63
CA TYR A 64 -13.52 -11.62 -2.39
C TYR A 64 -13.38 -12.73 -1.34
N SER A 65 -12.31 -12.64 -0.53
CA SER A 65 -12.12 -13.45 0.67
C SER A 65 -12.70 -12.82 1.95
N ARG A 66 -12.98 -11.52 1.91
CA ARG A 66 -13.68 -10.74 2.94
C ARG A 66 -14.42 -9.58 2.28
N PHE A 67 -15.52 -9.14 2.88
CA PHE A 67 -16.23 -7.96 2.39
C PHE A 67 -16.90 -7.22 3.55
N GLY A 68 -16.53 -5.97 3.75
CA GLY A 68 -17.07 -5.07 4.78
C GLY A 68 -17.04 -3.61 4.32
N SER A 69 -17.18 -2.68 5.27
CA SER A 69 -17.23 -1.23 5.00
C SER A 69 -16.01 -0.70 4.23
N PHE A 70 -14.81 -1.21 4.51
CA PHE A 70 -13.60 -0.84 3.77
C PHE A 70 -13.65 -1.33 2.32
N ASP A 71 -14.04 -2.59 2.10
CA ASP A 71 -14.10 -3.19 0.76
C ASP A 71 -15.20 -2.52 -0.07
N LEU A 72 -16.38 -2.26 0.52
CA LEU A 72 -17.47 -1.52 -0.12
C LEU A 72 -17.00 -0.14 -0.61
N LEU A 73 -16.29 0.59 0.24
CA LEU A 73 -15.80 1.90 -0.13
C LEU A 73 -14.65 1.82 -1.16
N ALA A 74 -13.78 0.83 -1.04
CA ALA A 74 -12.76 0.56 -2.05
C ALA A 74 -13.37 0.26 -3.42
N GLU A 75 -14.50 -0.48 -3.47
CA GLU A 75 -15.25 -0.71 -4.70
C GLU A 75 -15.83 0.58 -5.28
N ASN A 76 -16.43 1.42 -4.45
CA ASN A 76 -16.95 2.72 -4.91
C ASN A 76 -15.84 3.59 -5.49
N ASN A 77 -14.68 3.67 -4.83
CA ASN A 77 -13.53 4.40 -5.35
C ASN A 77 -13.01 3.77 -6.64
N ARG A 78 -12.96 2.44 -6.71
CA ARG A 78 -12.52 1.73 -7.91
C ARG A 78 -13.40 2.03 -9.12
N GLU A 79 -14.72 2.10 -8.96
CA GLU A 79 -15.63 2.50 -10.04
C GLU A 79 -15.42 3.96 -10.47
N GLN A 80 -15.18 4.88 -9.52
CA GLN A 80 -14.84 6.28 -9.83
C GLN A 80 -13.52 6.39 -10.61
N LEU A 81 -12.50 5.63 -10.20
CA LEU A 81 -11.22 5.54 -10.91
C LEU A 81 -11.39 4.92 -12.30
N HIS A 82 -12.22 3.89 -12.41
CA HIS A 82 -12.53 3.25 -13.68
C HIS A 82 -13.18 4.22 -14.66
N GLU A 83 -14.12 5.05 -14.20
CA GLU A 83 -14.74 6.11 -15.01
C GLU A 83 -13.69 7.11 -15.53
N LEU A 84 -12.81 7.59 -14.65
CA LEU A 84 -11.74 8.53 -15.01
C LEU A 84 -10.76 7.92 -16.03
N ILE A 85 -10.23 6.74 -15.71
CA ILE A 85 -9.19 6.08 -16.52
C ILE A 85 -9.75 5.68 -17.89
N THR A 86 -10.95 5.09 -17.94
CA THR A 86 -11.57 4.74 -19.24
C THR A 86 -11.99 5.95 -20.04
N GLY A 87 -12.28 7.09 -19.39
CA GLY A 87 -12.47 8.36 -20.07
C GLY A 87 -11.23 8.76 -20.87
N LEU A 88 -10.05 8.62 -20.27
CA LEU A 88 -8.76 8.95 -20.91
C LEU A 88 -8.37 7.90 -21.96
N ALA A 89 -8.62 6.62 -21.70
CA ALA A 89 -8.23 5.53 -22.60
C ALA A 89 -8.97 5.50 -23.95
N LYS A 90 -10.06 6.26 -24.11
CA LYS A 90 -10.92 6.27 -25.32
C LYS A 90 -10.37 7.08 -26.48
N GLU A 91 -9.52 8.07 -26.21
CA GLU A 91 -9.06 9.03 -27.21
C GLU A 91 -7.53 9.16 -27.15
N PRO A 92 -6.87 9.44 -28.28
CA PRO A 92 -5.44 9.72 -28.28
C PRO A 92 -5.17 11.06 -27.59
N HIS A 93 -4.10 11.11 -26.80
CA HIS A 93 -3.63 12.31 -26.11
C HIS A 93 -2.25 12.73 -26.60
N GLU A 94 -1.81 13.92 -26.20
CA GLU A 94 -0.45 14.39 -26.49
C GLU A 94 0.60 13.41 -25.93
N SER A 95 1.58 13.05 -26.75
CA SER A 95 2.65 12.13 -26.36
C SER A 95 3.40 12.65 -25.13
N GLY A 96 3.52 11.81 -24.09
CA GLY A 96 4.19 12.18 -22.85
C GLY A 96 3.29 12.88 -21.82
N SER A 97 2.05 13.23 -22.19
CA SER A 97 1.06 13.75 -21.23
C SER A 97 0.63 12.68 -20.22
N ILE A 98 0.15 13.11 -19.05
CA ILE A 98 -0.44 12.19 -18.05
C ILE A 98 -1.61 11.40 -18.65
N ALA A 99 -2.46 12.07 -19.43
CA ALA A 99 -3.62 11.44 -20.06
C ALA A 99 -3.22 10.29 -21.00
N GLN A 100 -2.17 10.48 -21.80
CA GLN A 100 -1.60 9.42 -22.64
C GLN A 100 -1.07 8.26 -21.79
N LYS A 101 -0.25 8.54 -20.77
CA LYS A 101 0.35 7.50 -19.92
C LYS A 101 -0.72 6.64 -19.22
N VAL A 102 -1.75 7.28 -18.69
CA VAL A 102 -2.88 6.61 -18.02
C VAL A 102 -3.68 5.75 -19.01
N GLY A 103 -4.06 6.33 -20.14
CA GLY A 103 -4.84 5.64 -21.17
C GLY A 103 -4.09 4.45 -21.77
N ASP A 104 -2.82 4.62 -22.11
CA ASP A 104 -2.02 3.59 -22.77
C ASP A 104 -1.68 2.44 -21.83
N LEU A 105 -1.36 2.71 -20.55
CA LEU A 105 -1.12 1.64 -19.58
C LEU A 105 -2.39 0.83 -19.32
N TYR A 106 -3.56 1.49 -19.21
CA TYR A 106 -4.84 0.81 -19.08
C TYR A 106 -5.13 -0.07 -20.31
N ASN A 107 -4.93 0.48 -21.51
CA ASN A 107 -5.17 -0.25 -22.77
C ASN A 107 -4.20 -1.44 -22.93
N ALA A 108 -2.95 -1.31 -22.52
CA ALA A 108 -1.99 -2.42 -22.51
C ALA A 108 -2.45 -3.55 -21.57
N ALA A 109 -2.94 -3.23 -20.37
CA ALA A 109 -3.46 -4.20 -19.42
C ALA A 109 -4.77 -4.87 -19.88
N MET A 110 -5.59 -4.15 -20.66
CA MET A 110 -6.87 -4.65 -21.19
C MET A 110 -6.73 -5.49 -22.46
N ASN A 111 -5.59 -5.44 -23.15
CA ASN A 111 -5.37 -6.12 -24.43
C ASN A 111 -5.08 -7.62 -24.25
N GLU A 112 -6.12 -8.38 -23.94
CA GLU A 112 -6.06 -9.84 -23.73
C GLU A 112 -5.48 -10.60 -24.92
N GLU A 113 -5.83 -10.21 -26.15
CA GLU A 113 -5.32 -10.86 -27.36
C GLU A 113 -3.79 -10.71 -27.45
N LYS A 114 -3.26 -9.50 -27.21
CA LYS A 114 -1.81 -9.25 -27.19
C LYS A 114 -1.13 -10.02 -26.06
N LEU A 115 -1.67 -9.98 -24.84
CA LEU A 115 -1.10 -10.68 -23.67
C LEU A 115 -1.03 -12.19 -23.90
N ASN A 116 -2.09 -12.79 -24.45
CA ASN A 116 -2.14 -14.23 -24.73
C ASN A 116 -1.26 -14.62 -25.92
N ALA A 117 -1.13 -13.76 -26.93
CA ALA A 117 -0.22 -13.97 -28.05
C ALA A 117 1.27 -13.85 -27.63
N GLU A 118 1.57 -12.92 -26.72
CA GLU A 118 2.92 -12.71 -26.19
C GLU A 118 3.34 -13.80 -25.21
N GLY A 119 2.42 -14.36 -24.41
CA GLY A 119 2.73 -15.46 -23.50
C GLY A 119 3.89 -15.11 -22.54
N VAL A 120 4.98 -15.88 -22.63
CA VAL A 120 6.22 -15.68 -21.85
C VAL A 120 7.21 -14.70 -22.49
N GLU A 121 7.06 -14.36 -23.78
CA GLU A 121 8.05 -13.57 -24.52
C GLU A 121 8.51 -12.28 -23.80
N PRO A 122 7.63 -11.52 -23.10
CA PRO A 122 8.04 -10.30 -22.41
C PRO A 122 9.13 -10.47 -21.34
N ILE A 123 9.29 -11.68 -20.77
CA ILE A 123 10.32 -11.99 -19.77
C ILE A 123 11.45 -12.86 -20.30
N ARG A 124 11.38 -13.36 -21.54
CA ARG A 124 12.36 -14.33 -22.06
C ARG A 124 13.79 -13.79 -22.07
N ALA A 125 13.99 -12.54 -22.50
CA ALA A 125 15.31 -11.93 -22.50
C ALA A 125 15.90 -11.76 -21.09
N ASP A 126 15.05 -11.46 -20.09
CA ASP A 126 15.49 -11.39 -18.70
C ASP A 126 15.84 -12.80 -18.16
N LEU A 127 15.05 -13.83 -18.48
CA LEU A 127 15.35 -15.23 -18.12
C LEU A 127 16.67 -15.73 -18.73
N GLU A 128 16.93 -15.39 -20.00
CA GLU A 128 18.18 -15.70 -20.70
C GLU A 128 19.37 -14.99 -20.06
N LYS A 129 19.23 -13.71 -19.68
CA LYS A 129 20.27 -12.97 -18.95
C LYS A 129 20.60 -13.64 -17.61
N LEU A 130 19.58 -14.08 -16.86
CA LEU A 130 19.77 -14.80 -15.60
C LEU A 130 20.50 -16.15 -15.81
N ALA A 131 20.16 -16.88 -16.87
CA ALA A 131 20.80 -18.16 -17.18
C ALA A 131 22.29 -18.01 -17.59
N GLN A 132 22.72 -16.82 -18.02
CA GLN A 132 24.09 -16.52 -18.41
C GLN A 132 25.00 -16.12 -17.24
N ILE A 133 24.49 -16.07 -16.01
CA ILE A 133 25.32 -15.77 -14.84
C ILE A 133 26.32 -16.92 -14.63
N THR A 134 27.62 -16.60 -14.63
CA THR A 134 28.70 -17.60 -14.52
C THR A 134 29.45 -17.57 -13.19
N ASP A 135 29.23 -16.56 -12.37
CA ASP A 135 29.94 -16.37 -11.10
C ASP A 135 29.09 -15.57 -10.08
N ARG A 136 29.65 -15.39 -8.88
CA ARG A 136 29.01 -14.63 -7.80
C ARG A 136 28.90 -13.14 -8.10
N GLN A 137 29.82 -12.60 -8.88
CA GLN A 137 29.80 -11.19 -9.24
C GLN A 137 28.53 -10.86 -10.02
N GLY A 138 28.19 -11.72 -10.98
CA GLY A 138 26.95 -11.60 -11.74
C GLY A 138 25.70 -11.69 -10.85
N ILE A 139 25.72 -12.45 -9.75
CA ILE A 139 24.61 -12.47 -8.78
C ILE A 139 24.47 -11.11 -8.09
N TYR A 140 25.54 -10.55 -7.53
CA TYR A 140 25.47 -9.28 -6.79
C TYR A 140 24.93 -8.12 -7.63
N THR A 141 25.39 -7.98 -8.88
CA THR A 141 24.88 -6.95 -9.79
C THR A 141 23.44 -7.23 -10.21
N THR A 142 23.09 -8.49 -10.48
CA THR A 142 21.73 -8.87 -10.87
C THR A 142 20.73 -8.63 -9.75
N LEU A 143 21.08 -8.92 -8.50
CA LEU A 143 20.24 -8.62 -7.34
C LEU A 143 19.88 -7.13 -7.28
N ALA A 144 20.89 -6.26 -7.44
CA ALA A 144 20.66 -4.82 -7.48
C ALA A 144 19.80 -4.39 -8.68
N GLU A 145 20.05 -4.91 -9.88
CA GLU A 145 19.22 -4.63 -11.07
C GLU A 145 17.76 -5.09 -10.91
N MET A 146 17.53 -6.23 -10.25
CA MET A 146 16.20 -6.73 -9.96
C MET A 146 15.46 -5.84 -8.97
N GLN A 147 16.14 -5.36 -7.90
CA GLN A 147 15.51 -4.44 -6.93
C GLN A 147 15.12 -3.12 -7.58
N LYS A 148 15.92 -2.60 -8.53
CA LYS A 148 15.54 -1.42 -9.32
C LYS A 148 14.23 -1.60 -10.09
N ARG A 149 13.86 -2.84 -10.41
CA ARG A 149 12.65 -3.20 -11.14
C ARG A 149 11.53 -3.69 -10.23
N GLY A 150 11.64 -3.45 -8.92
CA GLY A 150 10.64 -3.86 -7.93
C GLY A 150 10.64 -5.37 -7.62
N ILE A 151 11.73 -6.08 -7.89
CA ILE A 151 11.86 -7.52 -7.63
C ILE A 151 12.92 -7.72 -6.54
N PHE A 152 12.53 -8.29 -5.40
CA PHE A 152 13.35 -8.31 -4.18
C PHE A 152 13.74 -9.72 -3.70
N PRO A 153 14.59 -10.44 -4.46
CA PRO A 153 15.11 -11.74 -4.02
C PRO A 153 16.01 -11.59 -2.79
N TYR A 154 15.94 -12.55 -1.86
CA TYR A 154 16.68 -12.61 -0.58
C TYR A 154 16.40 -11.52 0.46
N PHE A 155 16.42 -10.25 0.06
CA PHE A 155 16.23 -9.08 0.92
C PHE A 155 15.80 -7.89 0.06
N TYR A 156 15.37 -6.81 0.71
CA TYR A 156 15.11 -5.53 0.03
C TYR A 156 15.88 -4.40 0.71
N LEU A 157 16.30 -3.44 -0.11
CA LEU A 157 16.87 -2.18 0.32
C LEU A 157 15.96 -1.03 -0.09
N ILE A 158 15.65 -0.16 0.87
CA ILE A 158 14.91 1.08 0.64
C ILE A 158 15.66 2.28 1.24
N VAL A 159 15.19 3.48 0.93
CA VAL A 159 15.64 4.73 1.53
C VAL A 159 14.44 5.44 2.13
N GLY A 160 14.57 5.86 3.38
CA GLY A 160 13.54 6.59 4.11
C GLY A 160 14.11 7.23 5.37
N ALA A 161 13.26 7.85 6.17
CA ALA A 161 13.67 8.54 7.40
C ALA A 161 14.47 7.61 8.34
N ASP A 162 15.55 8.12 8.92
CA ASP A 162 16.31 7.47 9.99
C ASP A 162 15.50 7.55 11.29
N ASP A 163 15.11 6.41 11.87
CA ASP A 163 14.28 6.37 13.09
C ASP A 163 14.91 7.12 14.27
N MET A 164 16.25 7.21 14.33
CA MET A 164 16.99 7.92 15.38
C MET A 164 17.45 9.32 14.95
N ASN A 165 17.19 9.71 13.70
CA ASN A 165 17.35 11.07 13.18
C ASN A 165 16.32 11.36 12.10
N SER A 166 15.07 11.59 12.51
CA SER A 166 13.95 11.70 11.58
C SER A 166 13.98 12.92 10.64
N SER A 167 15.01 13.78 10.76
CA SER A 167 15.26 14.87 9.82
C SER A 167 16.01 14.46 8.56
N MET A 168 16.61 13.26 8.54
CA MET A 168 17.46 12.78 7.44
C MET A 168 17.03 11.40 6.95
N ASN A 169 17.16 11.18 5.65
CA ASN A 169 16.99 9.85 5.07
C ASN A 169 18.26 9.01 5.18
N ILE A 170 18.09 7.72 5.44
CA ILE A 170 19.15 6.70 5.47
C ILE A 170 18.74 5.51 4.59
N ALA A 171 19.73 4.82 4.02
CA ALA A 171 19.50 3.51 3.41
C ALA A 171 19.17 2.46 4.48
N GLN A 172 18.22 1.59 4.19
CA GLN A 172 17.72 0.58 5.13
C GLN A 172 17.54 -0.75 4.42
N THR A 173 17.99 -1.84 5.02
CA THR A 173 17.82 -3.20 4.48
C THR A 173 17.12 -4.10 5.47
N TYR A 174 16.23 -4.97 4.98
CA TYR A 174 15.38 -5.82 5.82
C TYR A 174 15.28 -7.24 5.26
N GLN A 175 14.87 -8.18 6.11
CA GLN A 175 14.57 -9.56 5.72
C GLN A 175 13.54 -9.61 4.58
N GLY A 176 13.72 -10.54 3.64
CA GLY A 176 12.80 -10.73 2.52
C GLY A 176 12.98 -12.09 1.88
N GLY A 177 12.57 -12.20 0.61
CA GLY A 177 12.82 -13.38 -0.22
C GLY A 177 11.90 -14.58 0.02
N LEU A 178 10.84 -14.46 0.82
CA LEU A 178 9.86 -15.53 1.00
C LEU A 178 8.67 -15.36 0.07
N GLY A 179 8.41 -16.29 -0.85
CA GLY A 179 7.28 -16.21 -1.77
C GLY A 179 5.90 -16.48 -1.14
N MET A 180 5.81 -17.10 0.04
CA MET A 180 4.55 -17.21 0.83
C MET A 180 4.39 -16.07 1.86
N GLY A 181 5.29 -15.09 1.88
CA GLY A 181 5.21 -13.88 2.71
C GLY A 181 5.66 -14.07 4.17
N GLU A 182 5.05 -14.99 4.91
CA GLU A 182 5.36 -15.20 6.33
C GLU A 182 6.21 -16.47 6.56
N ARG A 183 7.17 -16.39 7.49
CA ARG A 183 8.07 -17.52 7.81
C ARG A 183 7.31 -18.76 8.28
N ASP A 184 6.17 -18.57 8.94
CA ASP A 184 5.42 -19.65 9.59
C ASP A 184 4.80 -20.61 8.56
N TYR A 185 4.51 -20.16 7.33
CA TYR A 185 4.08 -21.05 6.24
C TYR A 185 5.16 -22.11 5.87
N TYR A 186 6.43 -21.82 6.16
CA TYR A 186 7.55 -22.74 5.90
C TYR A 186 7.90 -23.62 7.09
N LEU A 187 7.58 -23.18 8.32
CA LEU A 187 8.07 -23.81 9.55
C LEU A 187 7.00 -24.56 10.32
N GLU A 188 5.75 -24.12 10.25
CA GLU A 188 4.67 -24.74 11.02
C GLU A 188 4.31 -26.13 10.48
N GLU A 189 3.94 -27.02 11.40
CA GLU A 189 3.72 -28.44 11.11
C GLU A 189 2.24 -28.84 11.07
N GLU A 190 1.34 -27.86 11.20
CA GLU A 190 -0.11 -28.04 11.03
C GLU A 190 -0.44 -28.55 9.62
N GLU A 191 -1.40 -29.46 9.52
CA GLU A 191 -1.78 -30.10 8.24
C GLU A 191 -2.26 -29.09 7.19
N SER A 192 -2.95 -28.03 7.61
CA SER A 192 -3.38 -26.94 6.74
C SER A 192 -2.18 -26.22 6.11
N ILE A 193 -1.13 -25.95 6.90
CA ILE A 193 0.10 -25.31 6.44
C ILE A 193 0.93 -26.24 5.55
N LYS A 194 0.99 -27.54 5.87
CA LYS A 194 1.65 -28.54 5.00
C LYS A 194 0.98 -28.62 3.64
N THR A 195 -0.34 -28.56 3.61
CA THR A 195 -1.12 -28.56 2.36
C THR A 195 -0.80 -27.32 1.53
N ILE A 196 -0.76 -26.14 2.15
CA ILE A 196 -0.37 -24.89 1.48
C ILE A 196 1.07 -24.96 0.95
N ARG A 197 2.02 -25.47 1.75
CA ARG A 197 3.43 -25.62 1.34
C ARG A 197 3.56 -26.56 0.14
N ALA A 198 2.86 -27.69 0.13
CA ALA A 198 2.86 -28.61 -1.00
C ALA A 198 2.25 -27.96 -2.27
N ALA A 199 1.16 -27.20 -2.12
CA ALA A 199 0.57 -26.45 -3.23
C ALA A 199 1.50 -25.35 -3.76
N TYR A 200 2.32 -24.74 -2.90
CA TYR A 200 3.34 -23.77 -3.30
C TYR A 200 4.44 -24.41 -4.16
N GLU A 201 4.91 -25.60 -3.77
CA GLU A 201 5.85 -26.37 -4.57
C GLU A 201 5.31 -26.67 -5.97
N GLU A 202 4.06 -27.16 -6.04
CA GLU A 202 3.39 -27.39 -7.32
C GLU A 202 3.25 -26.10 -8.12
N HIS A 203 2.91 -24.99 -7.45
CA HIS A 203 2.77 -23.69 -8.08
C HIS A 203 4.07 -23.22 -8.74
N ILE A 204 5.20 -23.29 -8.03
CA ILE A 204 6.52 -22.94 -8.58
C ILE A 204 6.80 -23.78 -9.84
N SER A 205 6.65 -25.11 -9.75
CA SER A 205 6.91 -26.00 -10.89
C SER A 205 6.04 -25.66 -12.11
N LYS A 206 4.74 -25.44 -11.92
CA LYS A 206 3.82 -25.05 -13.00
C LYS A 206 4.21 -23.72 -13.64
N MET A 207 4.62 -22.74 -12.84
CA MET A 207 5.06 -21.44 -13.35
C MET A 207 6.34 -21.54 -14.17
N PHE A 208 7.30 -22.39 -13.77
CA PHE A 208 8.48 -22.69 -14.60
C PHE A 208 8.09 -23.38 -15.92
N GLN A 209 7.14 -24.31 -15.91
CA GLN A 209 6.68 -24.96 -17.14
C GLN A 209 5.99 -23.97 -18.09
N LEU A 210 5.16 -23.05 -17.56
CA LEU A 210 4.59 -21.95 -18.34
C LEU A 210 5.69 -21.03 -18.91
N ALA A 211 6.79 -20.86 -18.19
CA ALA A 211 7.95 -20.12 -18.65
C ALA A 211 8.80 -20.86 -19.70
N GLY A 212 8.41 -22.07 -20.10
CA GLY A 212 9.04 -22.85 -21.17
C GLY A 212 10.12 -23.85 -20.70
N PHE A 213 10.28 -24.05 -19.40
CA PHE A 213 11.19 -25.06 -18.86
C PHE A 213 10.55 -26.45 -18.97
N SER A 214 11.37 -27.48 -19.18
CA SER A 214 10.90 -28.86 -19.12
C SER A 214 10.43 -29.24 -17.71
N GLU A 215 9.63 -30.31 -17.59
CA GLU A 215 9.15 -30.80 -16.29
C GLU A 215 10.31 -31.10 -15.31
N ASP A 216 11.38 -31.73 -15.80
CA ASP A 216 12.57 -32.03 -14.99
C ASP A 216 13.29 -30.75 -14.52
N GLU A 217 13.42 -29.75 -15.39
CA GLU A 217 14.01 -28.46 -15.04
C GLU A 217 13.15 -27.70 -14.03
N ALA A 218 11.82 -27.71 -14.21
CA ALA A 218 10.87 -27.08 -13.31
C ALA A 218 10.90 -27.72 -11.91
N ILE A 219 10.94 -29.05 -11.81
CA ILE A 219 11.08 -29.77 -10.53
C ILE A 219 12.42 -29.45 -9.87
N LYS A 220 13.50 -29.36 -10.65
CA LYS A 220 14.82 -28.98 -10.10
C LYS A 220 14.81 -27.54 -9.57
N ALA A 221 14.22 -26.61 -10.31
CA ALA A 221 14.10 -25.21 -9.91
C ALA A 221 13.23 -25.05 -8.67
N GLN A 222 12.09 -25.73 -8.61
CA GLN A 222 11.19 -25.79 -7.46
C GLN A 222 11.91 -26.22 -6.18
N LYS A 223 12.69 -27.29 -6.22
CA LYS A 223 13.49 -27.73 -5.06
C LYS A 223 14.53 -26.69 -4.64
N ALA A 224 15.21 -26.06 -5.61
CA ALA A 224 16.17 -25.01 -5.33
C ALA A 224 15.53 -23.81 -4.63
N VAL A 225 14.36 -23.36 -5.10
CA VAL A 225 13.57 -22.29 -4.49
C VAL A 225 13.20 -22.66 -3.06
N MET A 226 12.63 -23.85 -2.85
CA MET A 226 12.21 -24.28 -1.51
C MET A 226 13.38 -24.40 -0.53
N ASP A 227 14.53 -24.93 -0.96
CA ASP A 227 15.73 -25.03 -0.13
C ASP A 227 16.18 -23.64 0.37
N ILE A 228 16.23 -22.68 -0.54
CA ILE A 228 16.62 -21.29 -0.25
C ILE A 228 15.59 -20.63 0.67
N GLU A 229 14.31 -20.66 0.32
CA GLU A 229 13.26 -20.00 1.11
C GLU A 229 13.09 -20.63 2.50
N MET A 230 13.23 -21.95 2.63
CA MET A 230 13.24 -22.65 3.92
C MET A 230 14.42 -22.21 4.80
N THR A 231 15.57 -21.95 4.20
CA THR A 231 16.74 -21.42 4.91
C THR A 231 16.49 -20.00 5.41
N LEU A 232 15.94 -19.14 4.56
CA LEU A 232 15.56 -17.78 4.92
C LEU A 232 14.48 -17.75 6.01
N ALA A 233 13.46 -18.60 5.90
CA ALA A 233 12.38 -18.66 6.88
C ALA A 233 12.87 -19.08 8.27
N LYS A 234 13.84 -20.00 8.35
CA LYS A 234 14.43 -20.44 9.63
C LYS A 234 15.14 -19.33 10.40
N VAL A 235 15.72 -18.35 9.71
CA VAL A 235 16.43 -17.23 10.34
C VAL A 235 15.60 -15.95 10.45
N SER A 236 14.55 -15.82 9.63
CA SER A 236 13.65 -14.65 9.63
C SER A 236 13.02 -14.41 11.00
N ARG A 237 12.83 -13.15 11.39
CA ARG A 237 12.07 -12.79 12.59
C ARG A 237 10.57 -13.05 12.40
N SER A 238 9.90 -13.39 13.48
CA SER A 238 8.44 -13.49 13.55
C SER A 238 7.78 -12.11 13.48
N ARG A 239 6.47 -12.07 13.19
CA ARG A 239 5.68 -10.82 13.21
C ARG A 239 5.64 -10.12 14.57
N VAL A 240 5.90 -10.84 15.66
CA VAL A 240 5.99 -10.23 17.00
C VAL A 240 7.32 -9.52 17.15
N GLU A 241 8.42 -10.18 16.79
CA GLU A 241 9.77 -9.62 16.86
C GLU A 241 9.96 -8.43 15.92
N LEU A 242 9.30 -8.42 14.76
CA LEU A 242 9.31 -7.29 13.81
C LEU A 242 8.62 -6.02 14.34
N ARG A 243 7.84 -6.10 15.42
CA ARG A 243 7.14 -4.95 16.01
C ARG A 243 7.96 -4.20 17.07
N ASP A 244 9.15 -4.70 17.44
CA ASP A 244 10.06 -3.99 18.34
C ASP A 244 10.94 -3.02 17.54
N PRO A 245 10.68 -1.70 17.56
CA PRO A 245 11.46 -0.75 16.77
C PRO A 245 12.92 -0.68 17.19
N TYR A 246 13.24 -0.92 18.47
CA TYR A 246 14.62 -0.86 18.96
C TYR A 246 15.43 -2.07 18.51
N ALA A 247 14.83 -3.27 18.55
CA ALA A 247 15.50 -4.47 18.07
C ALA A 247 15.74 -4.46 16.55
N ASN A 248 14.91 -3.70 15.81
CA ASN A 248 14.97 -3.59 14.34
C ASN A 248 15.70 -2.33 13.84
N TYR A 249 16.39 -1.60 14.72
CA TYR A 249 17.26 -0.49 14.33
C TYR A 249 18.72 -0.83 14.65
N ASN A 250 19.51 -1.13 13.62
CA ASN A 250 20.92 -1.48 13.74
C ASN A 250 21.73 -0.72 12.68
N LYS A 251 22.19 0.47 13.06
CA LYS A 251 22.95 1.35 12.18
C LYS A 251 24.42 0.96 12.14
N PHE A 252 24.95 0.71 10.95
CA PHE A 252 26.35 0.36 10.70
C PHE A 252 26.99 1.33 9.71
N SER A 253 28.31 1.52 9.81
CA SER A 253 29.07 2.13 8.71
C SER A 253 29.22 1.14 7.56
N ILE A 254 29.39 1.63 6.33
CA ILE A 254 29.61 0.76 5.18
C ILE A 254 30.90 -0.07 5.30
N ASP A 255 31.93 0.45 5.96
CA ASP A 255 33.15 -0.32 6.22
C ASP A 255 32.87 -1.54 7.11
N VAL A 256 32.07 -1.39 8.16
CA VAL A 256 31.64 -2.51 9.02
C VAL A 256 30.78 -3.48 8.23
N ILE A 257 29.89 -3.00 7.36
CA ILE A 257 29.07 -3.89 6.51
C ILE A 257 29.96 -4.76 5.62
N LYS A 258 30.95 -4.17 4.96
CA LYS A 258 31.90 -4.90 4.10
C LYS A 258 32.71 -5.94 4.86
N GLU A 259 33.05 -5.67 6.12
CA GLU A 259 33.78 -6.61 6.97
C GLU A 259 32.87 -7.72 7.53
N ASP A 260 31.80 -7.35 8.24
CA ASP A 260 30.97 -8.27 9.03
C ASP A 260 29.99 -9.11 8.20
N TYR A 261 29.65 -8.63 7.01
CA TYR A 261 28.75 -9.28 6.05
C TYR A 261 29.51 -9.74 4.78
N SER A 262 30.83 -9.89 4.89
CA SER A 262 31.67 -10.60 3.93
C SER A 262 31.20 -12.07 3.78
N PRO A 263 31.31 -12.68 2.58
CA PRO A 263 31.99 -12.19 1.37
C PRO A 263 31.04 -11.59 0.32
N PHE A 264 29.90 -11.02 0.73
CA PHE A 264 29.01 -10.32 -0.21
C PHE A 264 29.69 -9.05 -0.76
N ASP A 265 29.67 -8.85 -2.08
CA ASP A 265 30.24 -7.65 -2.71
C ASP A 265 29.28 -6.45 -2.60
N TRP A 266 29.31 -5.82 -1.42
CA TRP A 266 28.55 -4.62 -1.13
C TRP A 266 28.93 -3.44 -2.01
N ASP A 267 30.18 -3.34 -2.46
CA ASP A 267 30.61 -2.25 -3.33
C ASP A 267 29.90 -2.31 -4.69
N SER A 268 29.88 -3.49 -5.31
CA SER A 268 29.20 -3.66 -6.60
C SER A 268 27.69 -3.59 -6.47
N PHE A 269 27.11 -4.14 -5.40
CA PHE A 269 25.68 -4.04 -5.15
C PHE A 269 25.25 -2.57 -4.96
N LEU A 270 25.92 -1.83 -4.06
CA LEU A 270 25.59 -0.43 -3.77
C LEU A 270 25.85 0.48 -4.97
N ALA A 271 26.92 0.23 -5.73
CA ALA A 271 27.15 0.97 -6.97
C ALA A 271 26.04 0.74 -8.02
N THR A 272 25.59 -0.50 -8.17
CA THR A 272 24.56 -0.87 -9.17
C THR A 272 23.18 -0.33 -8.80
N ILE A 273 22.82 -0.38 -7.50
CA ILE A 273 21.51 0.08 -7.02
C ILE A 273 21.39 1.61 -6.95
N GLY A 274 22.52 2.33 -7.01
CA GLY A 274 22.58 3.80 -7.05
C GLY A 274 22.98 4.46 -5.71
N LEU A 275 23.64 3.73 -4.82
CA LEU A 275 23.99 4.14 -3.45
C LEU A 275 25.49 4.09 -3.16
N SER A 276 26.35 4.28 -4.16
CA SER A 276 27.82 4.19 -3.98
C SER A 276 28.40 5.21 -2.99
N SER A 277 27.69 6.29 -2.67
CA SER A 277 28.17 7.37 -1.81
C SER A 277 27.71 7.28 -0.35
N ILE A 278 26.86 6.31 0.01
CA ILE A 278 26.35 6.22 1.39
C ILE A 278 27.48 5.85 2.36
N GLN A 279 27.41 6.40 3.58
CA GLN A 279 28.39 6.14 4.63
C GLN A 279 27.87 5.19 5.69
N GLU A 280 26.55 5.13 5.85
CA GLU A 280 25.86 4.36 6.88
C GLU A 280 24.62 3.70 6.28
N ILE A 281 24.23 2.56 6.86
CA ILE A 281 23.02 1.83 6.52
C ILE A 281 22.38 1.29 7.80
N ASN A 282 21.06 1.32 7.87
CA ASN A 282 20.30 0.62 8.91
C ASN A 282 20.00 -0.82 8.45
N VAL A 283 20.36 -1.81 9.27
CA VAL A 283 20.04 -3.22 9.01
C VAL A 283 18.95 -3.67 9.98
N GLY A 284 17.75 -3.92 9.47
CA GLY A 284 16.61 -4.30 10.28
C GLY A 284 16.83 -5.61 11.05
N GLN A 285 17.26 -6.65 10.34
CA GLN A 285 17.50 -7.99 10.90
C GLN A 285 18.93 -8.45 10.57
N PRO A 286 19.93 -8.03 11.37
CA PRO A 286 21.35 -8.33 11.13
C PRO A 286 21.65 -9.81 10.89
N GLU A 287 21.05 -10.68 11.70
CA GLU A 287 21.23 -12.12 11.61
C GLU A 287 20.74 -12.69 10.26
N VAL A 288 19.61 -12.18 9.76
CA VAL A 288 19.04 -12.61 8.48
C VAL A 288 19.91 -12.16 7.33
N ILE A 289 20.31 -10.89 7.30
CA ILE A 289 21.15 -10.34 6.23
C ILE A 289 22.52 -11.03 6.22
N LYS A 290 23.06 -11.39 7.39
CA LYS A 290 24.30 -12.19 7.47
C LYS A 290 24.13 -13.58 6.87
N THR A 291 23.02 -14.27 7.17
CA THR A 291 22.71 -15.56 6.54
C THR A 291 22.51 -15.43 5.04
N VAL A 292 21.85 -14.37 4.56
CA VAL A 292 21.70 -14.10 3.12
C VAL A 292 23.06 -13.95 2.43
N CYS A 293 23.96 -13.15 3.00
CA CYS A 293 25.30 -12.93 2.45
C CYS A 293 26.08 -14.25 2.34
N GLN A 294 25.98 -15.09 3.37
CA GLN A 294 26.57 -16.44 3.36
C GLN A 294 25.93 -17.35 2.32
N LEU A 295 24.60 -17.39 2.27
CA LEU A 295 23.83 -18.25 1.35
C LEU A 295 24.16 -17.93 -0.11
N ILE A 296 24.21 -16.65 -0.47
CA ILE A 296 24.59 -16.21 -1.82
C ILE A 296 26.00 -16.67 -2.18
N HIS A 297 26.91 -16.66 -1.21
CA HIS A 297 28.28 -17.12 -1.45
C HIS A 297 28.38 -18.64 -1.60
N THR A 298 27.72 -19.39 -0.73
CA THR A 298 27.93 -20.84 -0.59
C THR A 298 27.03 -21.70 -1.46
N GLU A 299 25.81 -21.26 -1.77
CA GLU A 299 24.85 -22.09 -2.52
C GLU A 299 25.30 -22.30 -3.97
N PRO A 300 25.15 -23.49 -4.57
CA PRO A 300 25.45 -23.72 -5.99
C PRO A 300 24.82 -22.67 -6.91
N LEU A 301 25.57 -22.26 -7.94
CA LEU A 301 25.15 -21.18 -8.83
C LEU A 301 23.85 -21.50 -9.58
N ASP A 302 23.62 -22.75 -9.96
CA ASP A 302 22.40 -23.18 -10.63
C ASP A 302 21.15 -23.02 -9.75
N LYS A 303 21.28 -23.24 -8.43
CA LYS A 303 20.19 -22.99 -7.49
C LYS A 303 19.91 -21.50 -7.29
N GLN A 304 20.97 -20.68 -7.24
CA GLN A 304 20.86 -19.23 -7.17
C GLN A 304 20.14 -18.69 -8.41
N ILE A 305 20.52 -19.12 -9.60
CA ILE A 305 19.87 -18.76 -10.87
C ILE A 305 18.39 -19.16 -10.86
N ALA A 306 18.07 -20.39 -10.46
CA ALA A 306 16.68 -20.85 -10.35
C ALA A 306 15.85 -19.97 -9.41
N TYR A 307 16.41 -19.56 -8.27
CA TYR A 307 15.70 -18.68 -7.35
C TYR A 307 15.52 -17.25 -7.88
N LEU A 308 16.49 -16.70 -8.61
CA LEU A 308 16.31 -15.40 -9.30
C LEU A 308 15.27 -15.48 -10.42
N GLN A 309 15.27 -16.57 -11.19
CA GLN A 309 14.28 -16.81 -12.24
C GLN A 309 12.87 -16.95 -11.66
N TRP A 310 12.73 -17.64 -10.53
CA TRP A 310 11.47 -17.73 -9.80
C TRP A 310 10.94 -16.36 -9.40
N ASN A 311 11.78 -15.51 -8.79
CA ASN A 311 11.39 -14.17 -8.38
C ASN A 311 10.95 -13.30 -9.59
N LEU A 312 11.62 -13.43 -10.74
CA LEU A 312 11.22 -12.77 -11.98
C LEU A 312 9.86 -13.28 -12.50
N ILE A 313 9.69 -14.59 -12.60
CA ILE A 313 8.46 -15.22 -13.11
C ILE A 313 7.28 -14.83 -12.23
N ASN A 314 7.44 -14.92 -10.90
CA ASN A 314 6.40 -14.58 -9.94
C ASN A 314 6.02 -13.09 -10.00
N ALA A 315 7.00 -12.19 -10.09
CA ALA A 315 6.76 -10.75 -10.20
C ALA A 315 6.05 -10.37 -11.52
N ALA A 316 6.35 -11.07 -12.61
CA ALA A 316 5.77 -10.81 -13.92
C ALA A 316 4.38 -11.43 -14.12
N ALA A 317 4.01 -12.45 -13.34
CA ALA A 317 2.86 -13.33 -13.58
C ALA A 317 1.54 -12.59 -13.88
N ASN A 318 1.25 -11.53 -13.13
CA ASN A 318 0.02 -10.75 -13.27
C ASN A 318 -0.03 -9.85 -14.52
N TYR A 319 1.05 -9.81 -15.30
CA TYR A 319 1.27 -8.90 -16.43
C TYR A 319 1.55 -9.65 -17.76
N LEU A 320 1.41 -10.97 -17.77
CA LEU A 320 1.63 -11.85 -18.93
C LEU A 320 0.29 -12.41 -19.45
N SER A 321 0.32 -13.57 -20.10
CA SER A 321 -0.88 -14.28 -20.57
C SER A 321 -1.76 -14.79 -19.42
N ASP A 322 -3.00 -15.14 -19.76
CA ASP A 322 -3.98 -15.64 -18.81
C ASP A 322 -3.55 -16.93 -18.13
N ASP A 323 -2.75 -17.78 -18.78
CA ASP A 323 -2.21 -18.98 -18.15
C ASP A 323 -1.35 -18.64 -16.93
N PHE A 324 -0.50 -17.61 -17.01
CA PHE A 324 0.30 -17.14 -15.87
C PHE A 324 -0.58 -16.51 -14.79
N VAL A 325 -1.51 -15.64 -15.18
CA VAL A 325 -2.42 -14.96 -14.26
C VAL A 325 -3.26 -15.98 -13.49
N ASN A 326 -3.82 -16.97 -14.18
CA ASN A 326 -4.67 -18.01 -13.59
C ASN A 326 -3.85 -18.93 -12.68
N GLN A 327 -2.64 -19.33 -13.08
CA GLN A 327 -1.78 -20.15 -12.24
C GLN A 327 -1.30 -19.40 -10.98
N ASN A 328 -1.05 -18.09 -11.09
CA ASN A 328 -0.77 -17.21 -9.96
C ASN A 328 -1.97 -17.09 -9.02
N PHE A 329 -3.17 -16.89 -9.59
CA PHE A 329 -4.42 -16.82 -8.84
C PHE A 329 -4.76 -18.13 -8.13
N ALA A 330 -4.56 -19.29 -8.76
CA ALA A 330 -4.82 -20.59 -8.14
C ALA A 330 -4.05 -20.79 -6.82
N PHE A 331 -2.83 -20.26 -6.73
CA PHE A 331 -2.06 -20.31 -5.48
C PHE A 331 -2.38 -19.13 -4.56
N TYR A 332 -2.11 -17.90 -4.97
CA TYR A 332 -2.21 -16.74 -4.08
C TYR A 332 -3.66 -16.31 -3.79
N GLY A 333 -4.54 -16.47 -4.78
CA GLY A 333 -5.97 -16.18 -4.65
C GLY A 333 -6.72 -17.31 -3.96
N GLU A 334 -6.75 -18.50 -4.55
CA GLU A 334 -7.56 -19.60 -4.05
C GLU A 334 -6.92 -20.27 -2.83
N THR A 335 -5.69 -20.78 -2.97
CA THR A 335 -5.06 -21.58 -1.92
C THR A 335 -4.73 -20.76 -0.66
N MET A 336 -4.11 -19.59 -0.84
CA MET A 336 -3.64 -18.76 0.30
C MET A 336 -4.74 -17.90 0.90
N SER A 337 -5.65 -17.36 0.07
CA SER A 337 -6.63 -16.36 0.52
C SER A 337 -8.08 -16.84 0.52
N GLY A 338 -8.39 -17.99 -0.08
CA GLY A 338 -9.76 -18.52 -0.17
C GLY A 338 -10.68 -17.78 -1.14
N THR A 339 -10.13 -16.90 -1.98
CA THR A 339 -10.89 -16.20 -3.04
C THR A 339 -11.23 -17.21 -4.13
N LYS A 340 -12.47 -17.24 -4.63
CA LYS A 340 -12.91 -18.29 -5.58
C LYS A 340 -12.87 -17.87 -7.05
N GLU A 341 -12.98 -16.58 -7.32
CA GLU A 341 -12.95 -16.04 -8.68
C GLU A 341 -11.94 -14.91 -8.82
N LEU A 342 -11.20 -14.93 -9.92
CA LEU A 342 -10.29 -13.86 -10.27
C LEU A 342 -11.10 -12.60 -10.59
N GLN A 343 -10.66 -11.46 -10.05
CA GLN A 343 -11.31 -10.19 -10.36
C GLN A 343 -11.30 -9.89 -11.87
N PRO A 344 -12.40 -9.31 -12.40
CA PRO A 344 -12.48 -8.83 -13.77
C PRO A 344 -11.24 -8.06 -14.23
N ARG A 345 -10.82 -8.25 -15.49
CA ARG A 345 -9.59 -7.63 -16.03
C ARG A 345 -9.54 -6.12 -15.83
N TRP A 346 -10.65 -5.41 -16.01
CA TRP A 346 -10.70 -3.96 -15.84
C TRP A 346 -10.34 -3.52 -14.41
N LYS A 347 -10.74 -4.29 -13.40
CA LYS A 347 -10.43 -4.03 -11.99
C LYS A 347 -8.92 -4.14 -11.76
N ARG A 348 -8.31 -5.18 -12.31
CA ARG A 348 -6.86 -5.41 -12.27
C ARG A 348 -6.09 -4.31 -13.04
N ALA A 349 -6.58 -3.92 -14.22
CA ALA A 349 -6.00 -2.83 -15.01
C ALA A 349 -6.05 -1.47 -14.28
N VAL A 350 -7.17 -1.14 -13.65
CA VAL A 350 -7.28 0.06 -12.79
C VAL A 350 -6.27 0.01 -11.65
N SER A 351 -6.12 -1.13 -10.97
CA SER A 351 -5.12 -1.30 -9.90
C SER A 351 -3.69 -1.08 -10.39
N SER A 352 -3.34 -1.54 -11.59
CA SER A 352 -2.00 -1.36 -12.14
C SER A 352 -1.70 0.08 -12.56
N VAL A 353 -2.68 0.78 -13.14
CA VAL A 353 -2.58 2.23 -13.37
C VAL A 353 -2.44 2.98 -12.04
N ASN A 354 -3.24 2.61 -11.03
CA ASN A 354 -3.17 3.20 -9.70
C ASN A 354 -1.82 2.94 -8.99
N GLY A 355 -1.17 1.82 -9.28
CA GLY A 355 0.19 1.52 -8.78
C GLY A 355 1.25 2.38 -9.46
N ALA A 356 1.23 2.48 -10.80
CA ALA A 356 2.27 3.18 -11.55
C ALA A 356 2.12 4.71 -11.58
N LEU A 357 0.89 5.20 -11.62
CA LEU A 357 0.54 6.62 -11.85
C LEU A 357 -0.41 7.15 -10.76
N GLY A 358 -0.36 6.54 -9.57
CA GLY A 358 -1.35 6.72 -8.52
C GLY A 358 -1.58 8.16 -8.08
N GLU A 359 -0.52 8.96 -7.93
CA GLU A 359 -0.67 10.34 -7.48
C GLU A 359 -1.27 11.23 -8.57
N ALA A 360 -0.89 11.01 -9.83
CA ALA A 360 -1.47 11.70 -10.98
C ALA A 360 -2.96 11.39 -11.15
N VAL A 361 -3.34 10.11 -10.98
CA VAL A 361 -4.76 9.71 -10.95
C VAL A 361 -5.47 10.31 -9.74
N GLY A 362 -4.80 10.38 -8.60
CA GLY A 362 -5.31 10.99 -7.37
C GLY A 362 -5.62 12.47 -7.53
N GLN A 363 -4.81 13.21 -8.27
CA GLN A 363 -5.08 14.61 -8.60
C GLN A 363 -6.42 14.77 -9.34
N MET A 364 -6.67 13.95 -10.37
CA MET A 364 -7.93 13.94 -11.12
C MET A 364 -9.11 13.47 -10.26
N TYR A 365 -8.86 12.49 -9.39
CA TYR A 365 -9.85 11.97 -8.45
C TYR A 365 -10.36 13.06 -7.50
N VAL A 366 -9.46 13.80 -6.86
CA VAL A 366 -9.87 14.82 -5.88
C VAL A 366 -10.50 16.04 -6.54
N GLU A 367 -10.07 16.41 -7.75
CA GLU A 367 -10.71 17.48 -8.53
C GLU A 367 -12.19 17.16 -8.80
N LYS A 368 -12.52 15.88 -9.04
CA LYS A 368 -13.88 15.46 -9.40
C LYS A 368 -14.74 15.07 -8.20
N TYR A 369 -14.18 14.37 -7.21
CA TYR A 369 -14.97 13.67 -6.18
C TYR A 369 -14.79 14.20 -4.77
N PHE A 370 -13.81 15.07 -4.48
CA PHE A 370 -13.52 15.52 -3.11
C PHE A 370 -13.71 17.03 -2.92
N PRO A 371 -14.84 17.47 -2.32
CA PRO A 371 -15.12 18.90 -2.13
C PRO A 371 -14.28 19.51 -0.99
N GLU A 372 -13.84 20.76 -1.15
CA GLU A 372 -13.07 21.49 -0.14
C GLU A 372 -13.78 21.57 1.23
N ALA A 373 -15.12 21.59 1.25
CA ALA A 373 -15.91 21.58 2.47
C ALA A 373 -15.68 20.33 3.34
N ALA A 374 -15.40 19.16 2.72
CA ALA A 374 -15.07 17.94 3.45
C ALA A 374 -13.72 18.06 4.17
N LYS A 375 -12.72 18.64 3.50
CA LYS A 375 -11.40 18.93 4.11
C LYS A 375 -11.54 19.82 5.35
N LYS A 376 -12.36 20.87 5.27
CA LYS A 376 -12.60 21.80 6.39
C LYS A 376 -13.27 21.11 7.58
N ARG A 377 -14.36 20.37 7.35
CA ARG A 377 -15.06 19.64 8.43
C ARG A 377 -14.19 18.56 9.06
N MET A 378 -13.35 17.88 8.27
CA MET A 378 -12.41 16.89 8.82
C MET A 378 -11.32 17.54 9.69
N LEU A 379 -10.79 18.71 9.29
CA LEU A 379 -9.85 19.47 10.12
C LEU A 379 -10.46 19.90 11.46
N GLU A 380 -11.72 20.34 11.46
CA GLU A 380 -12.45 20.65 12.70
C GLU A 380 -12.59 19.41 13.59
N LEU A 381 -12.97 18.26 13.02
CA LEU A 381 -13.10 16.99 13.75
C LEU A 381 -11.76 16.56 14.37
N VAL A 382 -10.66 16.63 13.61
CA VAL A 382 -9.31 16.32 14.12
C VAL A 382 -8.94 17.24 15.29
N GLY A 383 -9.22 18.54 15.18
CA GLY A 383 -8.97 19.49 16.26
C GLY A 383 -9.71 19.12 17.54
N ASN A 384 -10.98 18.73 17.43
CA ASN A 384 -11.78 18.30 18.57
C ASN A 384 -11.23 17.01 19.22
N LEU A 385 -10.74 16.06 18.41
CA LEU A 385 -10.12 14.83 18.94
C LEU A 385 -8.78 15.10 19.61
N GLN A 386 -7.98 16.03 19.08
CA GLN A 386 -6.73 16.46 19.73
C GLN A 386 -7.00 17.09 21.10
N GLU A 387 -8.01 17.96 21.20
CA GLU A 387 -8.41 18.56 22.48
C GLU A 387 -8.85 17.47 23.48
N ALA A 388 -9.77 16.60 23.07
CA ALA A 388 -10.28 15.50 23.91
C ALA A 388 -9.17 14.54 24.37
N LEU A 389 -8.20 14.22 23.50
CA LEU A 389 -7.06 13.39 23.87
C LEU A 389 -6.14 14.11 24.87
N GLY A 390 -5.91 15.41 24.70
CA GLY A 390 -5.15 16.24 25.62
C GLY A 390 -5.75 16.26 27.03
N GLU A 391 -7.06 16.48 27.14
CA GLU A 391 -7.79 16.41 28.41
C GLU A 391 -7.66 15.02 29.06
N ARG A 392 -7.80 13.96 28.26
CA ARG A 392 -7.67 12.58 28.74
C ARG A 392 -6.27 12.32 29.29
N ILE A 393 -5.22 12.72 28.58
CA ILE A 393 -3.81 12.57 29.01
C ILE A 393 -3.59 13.24 30.37
N GLN A 394 -4.09 14.46 30.56
CA GLN A 394 -3.96 15.16 31.85
C GLN A 394 -4.62 14.39 33.00
N GLY A 395 -5.78 13.78 32.73
CA GLY A 395 -6.54 12.97 33.69
C GLY A 395 -5.97 11.58 33.99
N LEU A 396 -4.92 11.10 33.30
CA LEU A 396 -4.38 9.76 33.51
C LEU A 396 -3.60 9.65 34.83
N VAL A 397 -4.14 8.89 35.79
CA VAL A 397 -3.53 8.71 37.12
C VAL A 397 -2.33 7.76 37.14
N TRP A 398 -2.13 6.97 36.09
CA TRP A 398 -1.03 6.00 35.99
C TRP A 398 0.24 6.61 35.38
N MET A 399 0.15 7.78 34.76
CA MET A 399 1.30 8.51 34.19
C MET A 399 1.85 9.52 35.19
N SER A 400 3.18 9.63 35.27
CA SER A 400 3.81 10.76 35.97
C SER A 400 3.57 12.08 35.21
N GLU A 401 3.69 13.19 35.93
CA GLU A 401 3.54 14.52 35.34
C GLU A 401 4.56 14.80 34.23
N ASP A 402 5.81 14.32 34.39
CA ASP A 402 6.84 14.45 33.35
C ASP A 402 6.48 13.70 32.07
N THR A 403 5.92 12.48 32.18
CA THR A 403 5.49 11.71 31.00
C THR A 403 4.27 12.34 30.35
N LYS A 404 3.31 12.87 31.13
CA LYS A 404 2.16 13.62 30.58
C LYS A 404 2.62 14.83 29.77
N LYS A 405 3.58 15.59 30.29
CA LYS A 405 4.15 16.73 29.58
C LYS A 405 4.72 16.31 28.22
N LYS A 406 5.48 15.20 28.16
CA LYS A 406 6.01 14.66 26.90
C LYS A 406 4.93 14.16 25.94
N ALA A 407 3.87 13.55 26.46
CA ALA A 407 2.74 13.13 25.63
C ALA A 407 1.99 14.33 25.02
N LEU A 408 1.80 15.41 25.79
CA LEU A 408 1.20 16.65 25.30
C LEU A 408 2.08 17.36 24.28
N GLU A 409 3.39 17.46 24.52
CA GLU A 409 4.36 18.00 23.53
C GLU A 409 4.27 17.24 22.19
N LYS A 410 4.14 15.90 22.22
CA LYS A 410 3.93 15.08 21.01
C LYS A 410 2.59 15.36 20.33
N LEU A 411 1.52 15.50 21.10
CA LEU A 411 0.17 15.76 20.57
C LEU A 411 0.07 17.14 19.91
N GLU A 412 0.68 18.15 20.51
CA GLU A 412 0.73 19.53 20.00
C GLU A 412 1.52 19.65 18.68
N THR A 413 2.37 18.66 18.38
CA THR A 413 3.25 18.66 17.20
C THR A 413 2.80 17.70 16.11
N PHE A 414 1.54 17.21 16.16
CA PHE A 414 1.00 16.43 15.05
C PHE A 414 0.96 17.24 13.77
N HIS A 415 1.55 16.67 12.72
CA HIS A 415 1.38 17.16 11.36
C HIS A 415 0.15 16.49 10.74
N VAL A 416 -0.83 17.29 10.31
CA VAL A 416 -2.15 16.79 9.88
C VAL A 416 -2.29 16.90 8.36
N LYS A 417 -2.43 15.77 7.69
CA LYS A 417 -2.59 15.64 6.23
C LYS A 417 -4.00 15.17 5.88
N ILE A 418 -4.78 15.99 5.17
CA ILE A 418 -6.20 15.72 4.85
C ILE A 418 -6.47 15.84 3.36
N GLY A 419 -7.03 14.77 2.78
CA GLY A 419 -7.49 14.69 1.40
C GLY A 419 -6.38 14.34 0.40
N TYR A 420 -5.46 15.27 0.19
CA TYR A 420 -4.47 15.21 -0.90
C TYR A 420 -3.23 16.08 -0.61
N PRO A 421 -2.08 15.81 -1.27
CA PRO A 421 -0.88 16.62 -1.13
C PRO A 421 -1.03 18.01 -1.78
N ASP A 422 -0.32 19.00 -1.23
CA ASP A 422 -0.27 20.35 -1.80
C ASP A 422 0.70 20.45 -3.00
N LYS A 423 1.63 19.49 -3.12
CA LYS A 423 2.58 19.36 -4.23
C LYS A 423 2.41 17.98 -4.87
N TRP A 424 2.37 17.94 -6.19
CA TRP A 424 2.18 16.71 -6.96
C TRP A 424 3.51 16.22 -7.53
N LYS A 425 3.69 14.90 -7.59
CA LYS A 425 4.81 14.26 -8.29
C LYS A 425 4.86 14.63 -9.77
N ASP A 426 6.08 14.85 -10.27
CA ASP A 426 6.32 15.06 -11.70
C ASP A 426 6.59 13.73 -12.41
N TYR A 427 5.62 13.26 -13.19
CA TYR A 427 5.76 12.04 -13.99
C TYR A 427 6.38 12.27 -15.37
N SER A 428 6.94 13.45 -15.66
CA SER A 428 7.47 13.81 -16.99
C SER A 428 8.49 12.79 -17.51
N SER A 429 9.36 12.26 -16.64
CA SER A 429 10.40 11.28 -16.98
C SER A 429 9.90 9.82 -17.06
N LEU A 430 8.73 9.51 -16.51
CA LEU A 430 8.11 8.18 -16.69
C LEU A 430 7.57 8.05 -18.11
N THR A 431 7.98 7.00 -18.81
CA THR A 431 7.55 6.73 -20.19
C THR A 431 6.69 5.47 -20.25
N ILE A 432 5.50 5.60 -20.85
CA ILE A 432 4.62 4.48 -21.21
C ILE A 432 4.64 4.34 -22.74
N LEU A 433 4.91 3.13 -23.22
CA LEU A 433 5.11 2.80 -24.63
C LEU A 433 4.13 1.72 -25.09
N ASP A 434 3.86 1.65 -26.40
CA ASP A 434 3.15 0.54 -27.04
C ASP A 434 4.07 -0.67 -27.29
N ASP A 435 4.72 -1.15 -26.24
CA ASP A 435 5.42 -2.43 -26.19
C ASP A 435 4.65 -3.39 -25.26
N SER A 436 5.32 -4.33 -24.59
CA SER A 436 4.63 -5.27 -23.71
C SER A 436 4.16 -4.61 -22.41
N TYR A 437 3.06 -5.13 -21.88
CA TYR A 437 2.52 -4.64 -20.61
C TYR A 437 3.55 -4.74 -19.47
N TRP A 438 4.24 -5.88 -19.36
CA TRP A 438 5.34 -6.07 -18.42
C TRP A 438 6.47 -5.04 -18.56
N ALA A 439 6.83 -4.63 -19.78
CA ALA A 439 7.88 -3.63 -19.99
C ALA A 439 7.49 -2.26 -19.41
N ASN A 440 6.21 -1.87 -19.52
CA ASN A 440 5.69 -0.66 -18.88
C ASN A 440 5.74 -0.74 -17.35
N ILE A 441 5.40 -1.90 -16.76
CA ILE A 441 5.49 -2.11 -15.32
C ILE A 441 6.95 -1.99 -14.83
N LYS A 442 7.91 -2.62 -15.53
CA LYS A 442 9.34 -2.48 -15.21
C LYS A 442 9.80 -1.02 -15.23
N ARG A 443 9.40 -0.24 -16.24
CA ARG A 443 9.75 1.18 -16.33
C ARG A 443 9.15 2.00 -15.19
N ALA A 444 7.90 1.70 -14.80
CA ALA A 444 7.27 2.36 -13.65
C ALA A 444 8.02 2.05 -12.35
N SER A 445 8.41 0.79 -12.11
CA SER A 445 9.21 0.41 -10.95
C SER A 445 10.61 1.03 -10.95
N GLU A 446 11.29 1.09 -12.11
CA GLU A 446 12.59 1.75 -12.24
C GLU A 446 12.52 3.25 -11.98
N TRP A 447 11.43 3.90 -12.40
CA TRP A 447 11.17 5.31 -12.11
C TRP A 447 10.92 5.54 -10.61
N GLU A 448 10.06 4.74 -9.98
CA GLU A 448 9.79 4.83 -8.54
C GLU A 448 11.04 4.55 -7.69
N HIS A 449 11.85 3.57 -8.09
CA HIS A 449 13.12 3.28 -7.45
C HIS A 449 14.08 4.46 -7.53
N ALA A 450 14.17 5.13 -8.69
CA ALA A 450 15.04 6.29 -8.87
C ALA A 450 14.63 7.44 -7.93
N GLU A 451 13.33 7.71 -7.80
CA GLU A 451 12.79 8.70 -6.86
C GLU A 451 13.13 8.35 -5.40
N MET A 452 12.96 7.07 -5.02
CA MET A 452 13.27 6.59 -3.67
C MET A 452 14.77 6.71 -3.35
N ILE A 453 15.65 6.26 -4.24
CA ILE A 453 17.10 6.31 -4.02
C ILE A 453 17.65 7.74 -4.02
N ALA A 454 17.05 8.65 -4.79
CA ALA A 454 17.46 10.07 -4.81
C ALA A 454 17.34 10.75 -3.44
N LYS A 455 16.56 10.18 -2.50
CA LYS A 455 16.44 10.68 -1.13
C LYS A 455 17.66 10.39 -0.26
N ALA A 456 18.53 9.46 -0.66
CA ALA A 456 19.62 8.98 0.20
C ALA A 456 20.57 10.11 0.60
N GLY A 457 20.76 10.31 1.92
CA GLY A 457 21.61 11.36 2.45
C GLY A 457 21.02 12.78 2.35
N ASN A 458 19.79 12.93 1.87
CA ASN A 458 19.07 14.19 1.83
C ASN A 458 18.08 14.30 3.01
N PRO A 459 17.71 15.53 3.42
CA PRO A 459 16.67 15.75 4.43
C PRO A 459 15.35 15.07 4.06
N VAL A 460 14.59 14.66 5.07
CA VAL A 460 13.22 14.15 4.90
C VAL A 460 12.31 15.29 4.41
N ASP A 461 11.46 15.00 3.42
CA ASP A 461 10.37 15.90 3.03
C ASP A 461 9.15 15.64 3.93
N PRO A 462 8.83 16.53 4.89
CA PRO A 462 7.68 16.33 5.76
C PRO A 462 6.34 16.45 5.01
N ASP A 463 6.33 17.04 3.80
CA ASP A 463 5.11 17.19 3.00
C ASP A 463 4.81 15.94 2.16
N GLU A 464 5.71 14.95 2.07
CA GLU A 464 5.52 13.75 1.24
C GLU A 464 4.39 12.85 1.75
N TRP A 465 3.56 12.32 0.85
CA TRP A 465 2.48 11.40 1.18
C TRP A 465 2.88 9.95 0.88
N PHE A 466 2.50 9.04 1.78
CA PHE A 466 2.75 7.60 1.62
C PHE A 466 1.50 6.81 1.16
N MET A 467 0.40 7.51 0.89
CA MET A 467 -0.82 6.96 0.29
C MET A 467 -1.35 7.91 -0.77
N ASN A 468 -1.80 7.37 -1.90
CA ASN A 468 -2.46 8.17 -2.94
C ASN A 468 -3.83 8.68 -2.44
N PRO A 469 -4.30 9.85 -2.88
CA PRO A 469 -5.54 10.47 -2.41
C PRO A 469 -6.79 9.57 -2.43
N GLN A 470 -6.92 8.69 -3.40
CA GLN A 470 -8.04 7.77 -3.62
C GLN A 470 -8.01 6.51 -2.73
N THR A 471 -6.96 6.34 -1.93
CA THR A 471 -6.79 5.17 -1.04
C THR A 471 -7.86 5.18 0.05
N VAL A 472 -8.48 4.02 0.31
CA VAL A 472 -9.41 3.82 1.43
C VAL A 472 -8.65 3.28 2.63
N ASN A 473 -7.94 4.18 3.31
CA ASN A 473 -7.22 3.88 4.54
C ASN A 473 -6.86 5.20 5.25
N ALA A 474 -6.22 5.12 6.40
CA ALA A 474 -5.53 6.23 7.05
C ALA A 474 -4.19 5.72 7.60
N TYR A 475 -3.27 6.63 7.93
CA TYR A 475 -2.03 6.22 8.57
C TYR A 475 -1.51 7.23 9.60
N TYR A 476 -0.70 6.71 10.51
CA TYR A 476 0.20 7.49 11.36
C TYR A 476 1.64 7.15 11.00
N ASN A 477 2.49 8.15 10.73
CA ASN A 477 3.93 7.93 10.55
C ASN A 477 4.69 8.43 11.79
N PRO A 478 5.42 7.54 12.51
CA PRO A 478 6.13 7.93 13.73
C PRO A 478 7.29 8.89 13.50
N THR A 479 7.95 8.85 12.34
CA THR A 479 9.18 9.63 12.09
C THR A 479 8.88 11.11 11.88
N THR A 480 7.77 11.44 11.22
CA THR A 480 7.29 12.82 11.01
C THR A 480 6.21 13.23 12.01
N ASN A 481 5.81 12.33 12.91
CA ASN A 481 4.71 12.54 13.87
C ASN A 481 3.44 13.06 13.16
N GLU A 482 3.05 12.41 12.07
CA GLU A 482 1.93 12.86 11.24
C GLU A 482 0.77 11.86 11.24
N ILE A 483 -0.43 12.39 11.08
CA ILE A 483 -1.64 11.63 10.77
C ILE A 483 -2.14 12.04 9.39
N CYS A 484 -2.55 11.06 8.60
CA CYS A 484 -2.94 11.27 7.21
C CYS A 484 -4.24 10.55 6.87
N PHE A 485 -5.16 11.30 6.27
CA PHE A 485 -6.47 10.84 5.83
C PHE A 485 -6.66 11.18 4.34
N PRO A 486 -6.34 10.26 3.43
CA PRO A 486 -6.64 10.39 2.00
C PRO A 486 -8.11 10.72 1.72
N ALA A 487 -8.37 11.45 0.65
CA ALA A 487 -9.73 11.82 0.23
C ALA A 487 -10.65 10.59 0.07
N GLY A 488 -10.09 9.46 -0.35
CA GLY A 488 -10.80 8.21 -0.61
C GLY A 488 -11.49 7.63 0.61
N ILE A 489 -10.99 7.82 1.83
CA ILE A 489 -11.68 7.39 3.07
C ILE A 489 -12.70 8.40 3.57
N LEU A 490 -12.64 9.66 3.14
CA LEU A 490 -13.49 10.76 3.62
C LEU A 490 -14.84 10.82 2.89
N GLN A 491 -15.54 9.69 2.89
CA GLN A 491 -16.89 9.52 2.37
C GLN A 491 -17.61 8.35 3.07
N TYR A 492 -18.91 8.15 2.80
CA TYR A 492 -19.68 7.08 3.42
C TYR A 492 -19.07 5.71 3.08
N PRO A 493 -18.93 4.78 4.05
CA PRO A 493 -19.55 4.77 5.39
C PRO A 493 -18.71 5.35 6.52
N PHE A 494 -17.58 6.01 6.25
CA PHE A 494 -16.74 6.58 7.32
C PHE A 494 -17.09 8.04 7.60
N PHE A 495 -17.42 8.81 6.56
CA PHE A 495 -17.67 10.24 6.67
C PHE A 495 -18.82 10.69 5.77
N ASP A 496 -19.82 11.39 6.31
CA ASP A 496 -20.94 11.92 5.53
C ASP A 496 -21.18 13.39 5.87
N MET A 497 -21.06 14.24 4.84
CA MET A 497 -21.29 15.68 4.91
C MET A 497 -22.72 16.06 5.30
N ASN A 498 -23.68 15.14 5.12
CA ASN A 498 -25.09 15.35 5.42
C ASN A 498 -25.56 14.58 6.66
N ALA A 499 -24.68 13.81 7.32
CA ALA A 499 -25.01 13.12 8.56
C ALA A 499 -24.76 14.00 9.80
N ASP A 500 -25.49 13.68 10.86
CA ASP A 500 -25.26 14.16 12.22
C ASP A 500 -23.84 13.84 12.69
N ASP A 501 -23.25 14.72 13.50
CA ASP A 501 -21.87 14.56 13.96
C ASP A 501 -21.66 13.27 14.75
N ALA A 502 -22.67 12.75 15.47
CA ALA A 502 -22.54 11.49 16.19
C ALA A 502 -22.11 10.33 15.27
N PHE A 503 -22.58 10.32 14.02
CA PHE A 503 -22.13 9.36 13.01
C PHE A 503 -20.66 9.57 12.67
N ASN A 504 -20.28 10.80 12.31
CA ASN A 504 -18.90 11.10 11.90
C ASN A 504 -17.89 10.84 13.03
N TYR A 505 -18.22 11.18 14.28
CA TYR A 505 -17.37 10.83 15.43
C TYR A 505 -17.31 9.33 15.69
N GLY A 506 -18.41 8.60 15.49
CA GLY A 506 -18.47 7.15 15.68
C GLY A 506 -17.84 6.33 14.54
N ALA A 507 -17.62 6.96 13.38
CA ALA A 507 -17.05 6.35 12.19
C ALA A 507 -15.64 6.92 11.92
N ILE A 508 -15.49 7.99 11.13
CA ILE A 508 -14.16 8.57 10.84
C ILE A 508 -13.45 9.10 12.09
N GLY A 509 -14.17 9.47 13.16
CA GLY A 509 -13.54 9.93 14.40
C GLY A 509 -12.93 8.81 15.26
N VAL A 510 -13.27 7.55 14.99
CA VAL A 510 -12.62 6.37 15.61
C VAL A 510 -11.37 5.94 14.84
N VAL A 511 -11.33 6.23 13.53
CA VAL A 511 -10.18 6.00 12.64
C VAL A 511 -9.08 7.00 12.97
#